data_AF-A0A4Q3AJA7-F1
#
_entry.id   AF-A0A4Q3AJA7-F1
#
_cell.length_a   1.000
_cell.length_b   1.000
_cell.length_c   1.000
_cell.angle_alpha   90.00
_cell.angle_beta   90.00
_cell.angle_gamma   90.00
#
_symmetry.space_group_name_H-M   'P 1'
#
loop_
_entity.id
_entity.type
_entity.pdbx_description
1 polymer ?
#
loop_
_entity_poly.entity_id
_entity_poly.type
_entity_poly.pdbx_seq_one_letter_code
_entity_poly.pdbx_strand_id
1 'polypeptide(L)'
;MNLVDPNGIAAARTFVFVGPSLSPALARELLPLAEIRGPIRRGDLDAIDAPAVVAIIDGIFDSSHAVSPREIRTAVSRGIKVLGASSMGALRAAEIPQMLGVGRVYGMYRDGVIDRDDEVAVL
;
A
#
# COMPACT_ATOMS: atom_id res chain seq x y z
N MET A 1 -3.71 -23.83 14.83
CA MET A 1 -2.29 -24.15 15.00
C MET A 1 -1.51 -22.92 14.59
N ASN A 2 -1.20 -22.06 15.56
CA ASN A 2 -0.58 -20.75 15.28
C ASN A 2 0.91 -20.95 15.06
N LEU A 3 1.35 -20.84 13.81
CA LEU A 3 2.76 -20.71 13.46
C LEU A 3 3.19 -19.29 13.86
N VAL A 4 3.93 -19.19 14.95
CA VAL A 4 4.56 -17.93 15.37
C VAL A 4 5.87 -17.81 14.61
N ASP A 5 6.02 -16.74 13.85
CA ASP A 5 7.27 -16.35 13.20
C ASP A 5 8.36 -16.11 14.28
N PRO A 6 9.58 -16.68 14.13
CA PRO A 6 10.68 -16.51 15.08
C PRO A 6 11.11 -15.04 15.30
N ASN A 7 10.63 -14.08 14.51
CA ASN A 7 10.90 -12.65 14.66
C ASN A 7 9.93 -11.89 15.58
N GLY A 8 9.01 -12.57 16.28
CA GLY A 8 8.11 -11.94 17.26
C GLY A 8 7.05 -11.01 16.64
N ILE A 9 6.88 -11.03 15.31
CA ILE A 9 5.69 -10.49 14.68
C ILE A 9 4.60 -11.54 14.91
N ALA A 10 3.77 -11.35 15.93
CA ALA A 10 2.49 -12.07 16.05
C ALA A 10 1.84 -12.09 14.66
N ALA A 11 1.33 -13.25 14.21
CA ALA A 11 0.88 -13.52 12.84
C ALA A 11 -0.14 -12.48 12.33
N ALA A 12 0.35 -11.32 11.92
CA ALA A 12 -0.44 -10.20 11.47
C ALA A 12 -0.81 -10.50 10.02
N ARG A 13 -2.10 -10.37 9.70
CA ARG A 13 -2.55 -10.59 8.34
C ARG A 13 -1.86 -9.59 7.41
N THR A 14 -1.39 -10.09 6.27
CA THR A 14 -0.73 -9.27 5.26
C THR A 14 -1.68 -9.08 4.10
N PHE A 15 -1.90 -7.83 3.70
CA PHE A 15 -2.71 -7.46 2.54
C PHE A 15 -1.81 -6.75 1.54
N VAL A 16 -1.96 -7.07 0.26
CA VAL A 16 -1.20 -6.43 -0.82
C VAL A 16 -2.16 -5.94 -1.88
N PHE A 17 -2.18 -4.63 -2.10
CA PHE A 17 -3.01 -3.98 -3.12
C PHE A 17 -2.19 -3.79 -4.38
N VAL A 18 -2.60 -4.48 -5.45
CA VAL A 18 -1.84 -4.58 -6.70
C VAL A 18 -2.73 -4.39 -7.93
N GLY A 19 -2.12 -4.07 -9.06
CA GLY A 19 -2.80 -3.82 -10.32
C GLY A 19 -1.82 -3.76 -11.50
N PRO A 20 -1.79 -2.67 -12.27
CA PRO A 20 -0.95 -2.60 -13.47
C PRO A 20 0.56 -2.69 -13.15
N SER A 21 1.03 -2.19 -12.00
CA SER A 21 2.45 -2.25 -11.63
C SER A 21 2.88 -3.65 -11.18
N LEU A 22 1.98 -4.45 -10.62
CA LEU A 22 2.24 -5.83 -10.20
C LEU A 22 1.02 -6.71 -10.44
N SER A 23 1.16 -7.72 -11.31
CA SER A 23 0.03 -8.59 -11.61
C SER A 23 -0.42 -9.37 -10.36
N PRO A 24 -1.74 -9.54 -10.14
CA PRO A 24 -2.24 -10.35 -9.03
C PRO A 24 -1.75 -11.81 -9.05
N ALA A 25 -1.43 -12.36 -10.22
CA ALA A 25 -0.90 -13.71 -10.35
C ALA A 25 0.53 -13.79 -9.77
N LEU A 26 1.41 -12.89 -10.20
CA LEU A 26 2.79 -12.83 -9.70
C LEU A 26 2.82 -12.49 -8.20
N ALA A 27 1.95 -11.57 -7.74
CA ALA A 27 1.86 -11.25 -6.33
C ALA A 27 1.50 -12.47 -5.46
N ARG A 28 0.58 -13.32 -5.91
CA ARG A 28 0.22 -14.56 -5.21
C ARG A 28 1.35 -15.59 -5.21
N GLU A 29 2.11 -15.66 -6.30
CA GLU A 29 3.28 -16.53 -6.40
C GLU A 29 4.37 -16.10 -5.42
N LEU A 30 4.67 -14.80 -5.35
CA LEU A 30 5.69 -14.24 -4.47
C LEU A 30 5.29 -14.26 -2.98
N LEU A 31 4.00 -14.06 -2.68
CA LEU A 31 3.47 -13.92 -1.33
C LEU A 31 2.26 -14.83 -1.12
N PRO A 32 2.45 -16.16 -1.05
CA PRO A 32 1.35 -17.12 -1.02
C PRO A 32 0.48 -17.06 0.25
N LEU A 33 1.00 -16.45 1.32
CA LEU A 33 0.28 -16.25 2.59
C LEU A 33 -0.40 -14.88 2.69
N ALA A 34 -0.19 -13.99 1.72
CA ALA A 34 -0.79 -12.67 1.74
C ALA A 34 -2.14 -12.64 1.03
N GLU A 35 -3.03 -11.79 1.50
CA GLU A 35 -4.29 -11.50 0.83
C GLU A 35 -4.06 -10.48 -0.27
N ILE A 36 -4.10 -10.96 -1.52
CA ILE A 36 -3.91 -10.13 -2.71
C ILE A 36 -5.25 -9.51 -3.12
N ARG A 37 -5.31 -8.18 -3.10
CA ARG A 37 -6.45 -7.36 -3.49
C ARG A 37 -6.11 -6.54 -4.75
N GLY A 38 -7.15 -5.99 -5.40
CA GLY A 38 -6.96 -5.07 -6.53
C GLY A 38 -6.30 -3.75 -6.12
N PRO A 39 -6.22 -2.75 -7.02
CA PRO A 39 -5.69 -1.44 -6.69
C PRO A 39 -6.45 -0.82 -5.52
N ILE A 40 -5.74 -0.21 -4.57
CA ILE A 40 -6.37 0.37 -3.39
C ILE A 40 -7.32 1.52 -3.76
N ARG A 41 -8.46 1.56 -3.07
CA ARG A 41 -9.43 2.64 -3.16
C ARG A 41 -9.93 3.05 -1.78
N ARG A 42 -10.65 4.16 -1.75
CA ARG A 42 -11.26 4.72 -0.54
C ARG A 42 -12.12 3.67 0.18
N GLY A 43 -11.90 3.56 1.49
CA GLY A 43 -12.62 2.65 2.38
C GLY A 43 -12.03 1.25 2.48
N ASP A 44 -11.09 0.87 1.61
CA ASP A 44 -10.47 -0.46 1.66
C ASP A 44 -9.69 -0.68 2.96
N LEU A 45 -9.05 0.36 3.50
CA LEU A 45 -8.29 0.25 4.75
C LEU A 45 -9.21 0.15 5.96
N ASP A 46 -10.41 0.72 5.91
CA ASP A 46 -11.39 0.66 7.00
C ASP A 46 -11.97 -0.74 7.19
N ALA A 47 -11.91 -1.57 6.15
CA ALA A 47 -12.31 -2.97 6.20
C ALA A 47 -11.20 -3.92 6.72
N ILE A 48 -10.07 -3.38 7.21
CA ILE A 48 -8.94 -4.16 7.72
C ILE A 48 -8.79 -3.92 9.23
N ASP A 49 -8.92 -5.00 9.99
CA ASP A 49 -8.67 -4.99 11.43
C ASP A 49 -7.16 -4.99 11.74
N ALA A 50 -6.78 -4.29 12.80
CA ALA A 50 -5.43 -4.34 13.36
C ALA A 50 -5.28 -5.49 14.37
N PRO A 51 -4.08 -6.08 14.54
CA PRO A 51 -2.83 -5.75 13.84
C PRO A 51 -2.76 -6.37 12.43
N ALA A 52 -2.28 -5.58 11.47
CA ALA A 52 -2.10 -6.00 10.08
C ALA A 52 -0.88 -5.32 9.43
N VAL A 53 -0.42 -5.92 8.33
CA VAL A 53 0.54 -5.32 7.41
C VAL A 53 -0.16 -5.08 6.07
N VAL A 54 -0.03 -3.88 5.54
CA VAL A 54 -0.63 -3.50 4.25
C VAL A 54 0.47 -2.97 3.34
N ALA A 55 0.66 -3.60 2.19
CA ALA A 55 1.51 -3.10 1.12
C ALA A 55 0.66 -2.52 0.00
N ILE A 56 0.91 -1.26 -0.35
CA ILE A 56 0.22 -0.56 -1.43
C ILE A 56 1.20 -0.46 -2.61
N ILE A 57 0.87 -1.15 -3.70
CA ILE A 57 1.62 -1.09 -4.96
C ILE A 57 0.88 -0.24 -5.98
N ASP A 58 -0.44 -0.43 -6.11
CA ASP A 58 -1.29 0.29 -7.06
C ASP A 58 -2.54 0.85 -6.37
N GLY A 59 -3.09 1.94 -6.90
CA GLY A 59 -4.31 2.56 -6.42
C GLY A 59 -5.15 3.19 -7.54
N ILE A 60 -6.43 3.43 -7.27
CA ILE A 60 -7.34 4.09 -8.22
C ILE A 60 -7.13 5.61 -8.16
N PHE A 61 -6.83 6.23 -9.30
CA PHE A 61 -6.55 7.67 -9.41
C PHE A 61 -7.78 8.56 -9.54
N ASP A 62 -8.95 7.99 -9.85
CA ASP A 62 -10.19 8.76 -9.85
C ASP A 62 -10.40 9.41 -8.48
N SER A 63 -10.43 10.75 -8.47
CA SER A 63 -10.41 11.55 -7.23
C SER A 63 -11.54 11.22 -6.24
N SER A 64 -12.68 10.72 -6.74
CA SER A 64 -13.80 10.31 -5.91
C SER A 64 -13.55 8.98 -5.20
N HIS A 65 -12.75 8.09 -5.79
CA HIS A 65 -12.41 6.76 -5.27
C HIS A 65 -10.98 6.62 -4.75
N ALA A 66 -10.11 7.61 -4.95
CA ALA A 66 -8.72 7.54 -4.51
C ALA A 66 -8.62 7.45 -2.98
N VAL A 67 -7.70 6.57 -2.51
CA VAL A 67 -7.41 6.46 -1.08
C VAL A 67 -6.82 7.77 -0.57
N SER A 68 -7.41 8.29 0.52
CA SER A 68 -7.01 9.59 1.05
C SER A 68 -5.81 9.47 2.00
N PRO A 69 -4.95 10.50 2.10
CA PRO A 69 -3.90 10.51 3.12
C PRO A 69 -4.43 10.39 4.56
N ARG A 70 -5.66 10.89 4.81
CA ARG A 70 -6.32 10.77 6.10
C ARG A 70 -6.65 9.31 6.43
N GLU A 71 -7.16 8.56 5.47
CA GLU A 71 -7.50 7.14 5.64
C GLU A 71 -6.26 6.31 5.99
N ILE A 72 -5.14 6.53 5.29
CA ILE A 72 -3.87 5.88 5.59
C ILE A 72 -3.38 6.23 7.00
N ARG A 73 -3.43 7.50 7.39
CA ARG A 73 -3.04 7.92 8.76
C ARG A 73 -3.92 7.27 9.83
N THR A 74 -5.23 7.19 9.59
CA THR A 74 -6.15 6.49 10.49
C THR A 74 -5.76 5.01 10.62
N ALA A 75 -5.52 4.32 9.50
CA ALA A 75 -5.08 2.93 9.50
C ALA A 75 -3.81 2.72 10.31
N VAL A 76 -2.80 3.58 10.14
CA VAL A 76 -1.57 3.54 10.93
C VAL A 76 -1.83 3.77 12.41
N SER A 77 -2.66 4.75 12.77
CA SER A 77 -3.02 4.99 14.19
C SER A 77 -3.77 3.83 14.85
N ARG A 78 -4.47 2.99 14.07
CA ARG A 78 -5.11 1.76 14.56
C ARG A 78 -4.11 0.62 14.83
N GLY A 79 -2.85 0.76 14.40
CA GLY A 79 -1.81 -0.28 14.54
C GLY A 79 -1.56 -1.09 13.26
N ILE A 80 -2.01 -0.62 12.11
CA ILE A 80 -1.69 -1.23 10.81
C ILE A 80 -0.36 -0.67 10.31
N LYS A 81 0.60 -1.55 9.99
CA LYS A 81 1.84 -1.14 9.32
C LYS A 81 1.56 -0.98 7.83
N VAL A 82 1.77 0.21 7.28
CA VAL A 82 1.52 0.49 5.86
C VAL A 82 2.83 0.74 5.13
N LEU A 83 3.03 0.06 4.01
CA LEU A 83 4.18 0.19 3.11
C LEU A 83 3.72 0.65 1.73
N GLY A 84 4.56 1.41 1.02
CA GLY A 84 4.33 1.78 -0.38
C GLY A 84 5.58 1.77 -1.23
N ALA A 85 5.46 1.29 -2.47
CA ALA A 85 6.63 1.03 -3.30
C ALA A 85 6.53 1.49 -4.78
N SER A 86 5.33 1.62 -5.33
CA SER A 86 5.10 2.04 -6.72
C SER A 86 3.84 2.90 -6.82
N SER A 87 3.65 3.61 -7.93
CA SER A 87 2.43 4.34 -8.28
C SER A 87 1.87 5.13 -7.07
N MET A 88 0.57 4.99 -6.78
CA MET A 88 -0.09 5.62 -5.64
C MET A 88 0.54 5.23 -4.30
N GLY A 89 1.09 4.03 -4.15
CA GLY A 89 1.77 3.60 -2.93
C GLY A 89 3.05 4.40 -2.66
N ALA A 90 3.89 4.59 -3.68
CA ALA A 90 5.10 5.38 -3.57
C ALA A 90 4.80 6.86 -3.30
N LEU A 91 3.82 7.42 -4.01
CA LEU A 91 3.35 8.79 -3.81
C LEU A 91 2.87 9.01 -2.37
N ARG A 92 2.00 8.12 -1.86
CA ARG A 92 1.50 8.23 -0.49
C ARG A 92 2.59 8.05 0.55
N ALA A 93 3.56 7.17 0.32
CA ALA A 93 4.70 7.02 1.21
C ALA A 93 5.59 8.28 1.24
N ALA A 94 5.72 9.02 0.14
CA ALA A 94 6.44 10.28 0.11
C ALA A 94 5.71 11.40 0.88
N GLU A 95 4.38 11.38 0.88
CA GLU A 95 3.54 12.40 1.55
C GLU A 95 3.27 12.12 3.03
N ILE A 96 3.37 10.87 3.45
CA ILE A 96 2.90 10.40 4.76
C ILE A 96 4.09 9.81 5.51
N PRO A 97 4.73 10.56 6.43
CA PRO A 97 5.92 10.10 7.15
C PRO A 97 5.73 8.81 7.95
N GLN A 98 4.49 8.47 8.32
CA GLN A 98 4.18 7.25 9.07
C GLN A 98 4.09 5.99 8.20
N MET A 99 4.09 6.15 6.87
CA MET A 99 4.06 5.06 5.90
C MET A 99 5.49 4.74 5.46
N LEU A 100 5.83 3.45 5.41
CA LEU A 100 7.18 3.04 5.01
C LEU A 100 7.31 3.01 3.49
N GLY A 101 8.08 3.95 2.95
CA GLY A 101 8.43 3.97 1.53
C GLY A 101 9.55 3.00 1.18
N VAL A 102 9.42 2.28 0.07
CA VAL A 102 10.39 1.27 -0.38
C VAL A 102 10.72 1.44 -1.85
N GLY A 103 12.00 1.34 -2.20
CA GLY A 103 12.45 1.24 -3.59
C GLY A 103 12.58 2.56 -4.33
N ARG A 104 12.89 2.46 -5.63
CA ARG A 104 13.32 3.58 -6.47
C ARG A 104 12.23 4.61 -6.74
N VAL A 105 11.00 4.16 -7.00
CA VAL A 105 9.87 5.05 -7.32
C VAL A 105 9.52 5.93 -6.11
N TYR A 106 9.50 5.35 -4.90
CA TYR A 106 9.38 6.15 -3.67
C TYR A 106 10.51 7.18 -3.53
N GLY A 107 11.76 6.78 -3.77
CA GLY A 107 12.90 7.70 -3.74
C GLY A 107 12.74 8.88 -4.70
N MET A 108 12.26 8.62 -5.93
CA MET A 108 11.97 9.65 -6.91
C MET A 108 10.93 10.66 -6.44
N TYR A 109 9.81 10.20 -5.86
CA TYR A 109 8.80 11.11 -5.29
C TYR A 109 9.31 11.89 -4.07
N ARG A 110 10.01 11.21 -3.15
CA ARG A 110 10.58 11.84 -1.95
C ARG A 110 11.56 12.94 -2.30
N ASP A 111 12.38 12.73 -3.33
CA ASP A 111 13.43 13.65 -3.76
C ASP A 111 12.92 14.70 -4.77
N GLY A 112 11.62 14.69 -5.10
CA GLY A 112 11.00 15.63 -6.05
C GLY A 112 11.46 15.45 -7.50
N VAL A 113 11.99 14.28 -7.85
CA VAL A 113 12.45 13.96 -9.22
C VAL A 113 11.26 13.75 -10.16
N ILE A 114 10.14 13.27 -9.63
CA ILE A 114 8.86 13.09 -10.32
C ILE A 114 7.81 13.80 -9.47
N ASP A 115 6.97 14.62 -10.08
CA ASP A 115 5.89 15.36 -9.42
C ASP A 115 4.52 14.73 -9.73
N ARG A 116 3.50 15.11 -8.95
CA ARG A 116 2.11 14.63 -9.09
C ARG A 116 1.45 14.99 -10.43
N ASP A 117 1.94 16.00 -11.14
CA ASP A 117 1.27 16.57 -12.32
C ASP A 117 1.40 15.72 -13.60
N ASP A 118 2.17 14.64 -13.59
CA ASP A 118 2.26 13.70 -14.72
C ASP A 118 1.05 12.75 -14.85
N GLU A 119 0.03 12.89 -13.98
CA GLU A 119 -1.17 12.04 -13.96
C GLU A 119 -2.45 12.75 -14.49
N VAL A 120 -2.31 13.65 -15.45
CA VAL A 120 -3.47 14.08 -16.25
C VAL A 120 -3.76 13.01 -17.30
N ALA A 121 -4.70 12.12 -16.96
CA ALA A 121 -5.46 11.22 -17.83
C ALA A 121 -4.68 10.08 -18.52
N VAL A 122 -4.86 8.87 -18.00
CA VAL A 122 -4.95 7.68 -18.85
C VAL A 122 -6.44 7.47 -19.13
N LEU A 123 -6.86 7.73 -20.38
CA LEU A 123 -8.20 7.50 -20.92
C LEU A 123 -8.64 6.04 -20.80
#